data_AF-A0A957HE03-F1
#
_entry.id   AF-A0A957HE03-F1
#
_cell.length_a   1.000
_cell.length_b   1.000
_cell.length_c   1.000
_cell.angle_alpha   90.00
_cell.angle_beta   90.00
_cell.angle_gamma   90.00
#
_symmetry.space_group_name_H-M   'P 1'
#
loop_
_entity.id
_entity.type
_entity.pdbx_description
1 polymer ?
#
loop_
_entity_poly.entity_id
_entity_poly.type
_entity_poly.pdbx_seq_one_letter_code
_entity_poly.pdbx_strand_id
1 'polypeptide(L)'
;MRLSLIFLGMILLAACTPAAAPDTTENASSPTGETIQGQVNITSPLTGSSIFAEAIYIAGTAQGIPDDRFHLRVVTIDEVILAETDIIIENNAWSVELIHEYDGVPNEALIIAEDGNGNQYDAESVLIASMENRPQGTFGIIISPQEDAVVGGDQIEVMGTGSGLFENTLFLQLANPDGEIITEIVITLDNPYFVDERVWVADVNTEGHTGPAELRIGYQDAESGDFITLDEQAIMLSVAAG
;
A
#
# COMPACT_ATOMS: atom_id res chain seq x y z
N MET A 1 10.15 55.18 11.61
CA MET A 1 11.17 54.80 12.61
C MET A 1 11.53 53.35 12.33
N ARG A 2 12.62 53.01 11.63
CA ARG A 2 14.05 53.01 12.02
C ARG A 2 14.34 52.30 13.36
N LEU A 3 14.87 51.07 13.28
CA LEU A 3 15.98 50.43 14.02
C LEU A 3 15.85 48.91 13.79
N SER A 4 16.70 48.15 13.08
CA SER A 4 18.16 47.93 13.12
C SER A 4 18.68 47.41 14.46
N LEU A 5 18.99 46.10 14.51
CA LEU A 5 20.01 45.44 15.34
C LEU A 5 20.12 43.99 14.82
N ILE A 6 21.09 43.60 13.98
CA ILE A 6 22.51 43.31 14.26
C ILE A 6 22.69 42.30 15.41
N PHE A 7 22.90 41.03 15.05
CA PHE A 7 23.63 40.04 15.86
C PHE A 7 24.41 39.15 14.89
N LEU A 8 25.62 39.58 14.50
CA LEU A 8 26.90 39.23 15.11
C LEU A 8 27.21 37.74 14.96
N GLY A 9 27.84 37.44 13.83
CA GLY A 9 28.47 36.15 13.58
C GLY A 9 29.61 35.90 14.55
N MET A 10 29.64 34.69 15.10
CA MET A 10 30.78 34.18 15.84
C MET A 10 31.49 33.16 14.95
N ILE A 11 32.55 33.63 14.30
CA ILE A 11 33.51 32.82 13.54
C ILE A 11 34.40 32.12 14.58
N LEU A 12 34.22 30.81 14.74
CA LEU A 12 35.13 29.95 15.50
C LEU A 12 36.25 29.49 14.56
N LEU A 13 37.42 30.10 14.72
CA LEU A 13 38.68 29.69 14.12
C LEU A 13 39.14 28.35 14.73
N ALA A 14 39.56 27.46 13.83
CA ALA A 14 40.07 26.13 14.10
C ALA A 14 41.34 26.12 14.96
N ALA A 15 41.43 25.12 15.83
CA ALA A 15 42.70 24.58 16.31
C ALA A 15 42.79 23.12 15.87
N CYS A 16 43.31 22.88 14.66
CA CYS A 16 43.78 21.56 14.25
C CYS A 16 45.03 21.22 15.06
N THR A 17 44.87 20.36 16.06
CA THR A 17 46.00 19.65 16.68
C THR A 17 46.13 18.31 15.94
N PRO A 18 47.30 17.95 15.39
CA PRO A 18 47.53 16.61 14.89
C PRO A 18 47.59 15.66 16.10
N ALA A 19 46.47 15.00 16.39
CA ALA A 19 46.42 13.93 17.36
C ALA A 19 47.33 12.78 16.88
N ALA A 20 48.24 12.36 17.75
CA ALA A 20 49.10 11.21 17.53
C ALA A 20 48.22 9.99 17.20
N ALA A 21 48.58 9.25 16.15
CA ALA A 21 47.89 8.04 15.75
C ALA A 21 47.86 7.05 16.94
N PRO A 22 46.68 6.73 17.49
CA PRO A 22 46.57 5.63 18.42
C PRO A 22 46.83 4.34 17.64
N ASP A 23 47.76 3.54 18.15
CA ASP A 23 48.09 2.21 17.65
C ASP A 23 46.92 1.27 17.99
N THR A 24 45.85 1.33 17.18
CA THR A 24 44.65 0.50 17.37
C THR A 24 44.75 -0.75 16.50
N THR A 25 45.46 -1.75 17.00
CA THR A 25 45.20 -3.16 16.66
C THR A 25 44.31 -3.78 17.74
N GLU A 26 43.18 -3.13 18.03
CA GLU A 26 42.03 -3.86 18.55
C GLU A 26 41.30 -4.44 17.35
N ASN A 27 41.42 -5.76 17.17
CA ASN A 27 40.49 -6.53 16.36
C ASN A 27 39.09 -6.37 16.97
N ALA A 28 38.44 -5.24 16.70
CA ALA A 28 37.02 -5.06 16.95
C ALA A 28 36.34 -6.12 16.09
N SER A 29 35.92 -7.20 16.74
CA SER A 29 35.09 -8.21 16.12
C SER A 29 33.79 -7.48 15.79
N SER A 30 33.60 -7.11 14.52
CA SER A 30 32.33 -6.57 14.07
C SER A 30 31.26 -7.57 14.51
N PRO A 31 30.19 -7.13 15.20
CA PRO A 31 29.11 -8.03 15.54
C PRO A 31 28.58 -8.61 14.23
N THR A 32 28.84 -9.89 13.99
CA THR A 32 28.10 -10.67 13.01
C THR A 32 26.68 -10.72 13.56
N GLY A 33 25.84 -9.77 13.12
CA GLY A 33 24.41 -9.84 13.36
C GLY A 33 23.91 -11.20 12.90
N GLU A 34 23.01 -11.80 13.68
CA GLU A 34 22.35 -13.03 13.25
C GLU A 34 21.74 -12.78 11.87
N THR A 35 22.12 -13.62 10.92
CA THR A 35 21.58 -13.54 9.58
C THR A 35 20.20 -14.17 9.63
N ILE A 36 19.17 -13.36 9.42
CA ILE A 36 17.79 -13.83 9.28
C ILE A 36 17.74 -14.81 8.11
N GLN A 37 17.18 -16.00 8.35
CA GLN A 37 17.08 -17.04 7.33
C GLN A 37 15.72 -16.96 6.64
N GLY A 38 15.73 -16.84 5.31
CA GLY A 38 14.52 -16.78 4.49
C GLY A 38 14.01 -15.36 4.28
N GLN A 39 12.84 -15.25 3.68
CA GLN A 39 12.19 -13.98 3.34
C GLN A 39 10.68 -14.15 3.46
N VAL A 40 10.03 -13.17 4.09
CA VAL A 40 8.58 -12.96 4.03
C VAL A 40 8.37 -11.64 3.29
N ASN A 41 7.35 -11.57 2.43
CA ASN A 41 6.89 -10.31 1.84
C ASN A 41 5.39 -10.19 2.10
N ILE A 42 4.96 -9.12 2.76
CA ILE A 42 3.57 -8.74 2.90
C ILE A 42 3.13 -8.10 1.58
N THR A 43 2.03 -8.56 1.01
CA THR A 43 1.50 -8.05 -0.27
C THR A 43 0.12 -7.42 -0.13
N SER A 44 -0.52 -7.58 1.03
CA SER A 44 -1.78 -6.93 1.39
C SER A 44 -1.85 -6.84 2.91
N PRO A 45 -2.31 -5.70 3.48
CA PRO A 45 -2.55 -4.43 2.79
C PRO A 45 -1.23 -3.81 2.28
N LEU A 46 -1.32 -2.76 1.46
CA LEU A 46 -0.15 -2.01 1.00
C LEU A 46 0.18 -0.91 2.01
N THR A 47 1.44 -0.49 2.09
CA THR A 47 1.83 0.69 2.87
C THR A 47 0.95 1.89 2.54
N GLY A 48 0.37 2.50 3.58
CA GLY A 48 -0.50 3.67 3.50
C GLY A 48 -2.00 3.35 3.38
N SER A 49 -2.38 2.08 3.25
CA SER A 49 -3.79 1.68 3.24
C SER A 49 -4.53 2.13 4.50
N SER A 50 -5.79 2.50 4.34
CA SER A 50 -6.68 2.90 5.45
C SER A 50 -7.68 1.79 5.74
N ILE A 51 -7.72 1.34 6.98
CA ILE A 51 -8.53 0.20 7.43
C ILE A 51 -9.52 0.69 8.47
N PHE A 52 -10.78 0.79 8.06
CA PHE A 52 -11.91 1.06 8.93
C PHE A 52 -12.68 -0.23 9.13
N ALA A 53 -12.16 -1.16 9.93
CA ALA A 53 -12.76 -2.46 10.18
C ALA A 53 -12.38 -2.97 11.58
N GLU A 54 -13.06 -4.01 12.06
CA GLU A 54 -12.68 -4.70 13.32
C GLU A 54 -11.63 -5.80 13.09
N ALA A 55 -11.44 -6.18 11.83
CA ALA A 55 -10.50 -7.19 11.39
C ALA A 55 -9.67 -6.71 10.19
N ILE A 56 -8.41 -7.15 10.14
CA ILE A 56 -7.48 -6.88 9.05
C ILE A 56 -7.22 -8.19 8.30
N TYR A 57 -7.39 -8.16 6.98
CA TYR A 57 -6.91 -9.22 6.10
C TYR A 57 -5.46 -8.94 5.69
N ILE A 58 -4.57 -9.87 6.02
CA ILE A 58 -3.14 -9.78 5.72
C ILE A 58 -2.75 -10.97 4.86
N ALA A 59 -2.03 -10.73 3.76
CA ALA A 59 -1.56 -11.80 2.88
C ALA A 59 -0.16 -11.49 2.35
N GLY A 60 0.52 -12.54 1.91
CA GLY A 60 1.87 -12.41 1.40
C GLY A 60 2.46 -13.68 0.81
N THR A 61 3.76 -13.59 0.56
CA THR A 61 4.60 -14.72 0.14
C THR A 61 5.68 -14.98 1.17
N ALA A 62 6.20 -16.20 1.20
CA ALA A 62 7.33 -16.55 2.07
C ALA A 62 8.19 -17.65 1.44
N GLN A 63 9.51 -17.56 1.62
CA GLN A 63 10.46 -18.54 1.08
C GLN A 63 11.63 -18.77 2.04
N GLY A 64 11.99 -20.04 2.23
CA GLY A 64 13.19 -20.42 2.99
C GLY A 64 13.09 -20.13 4.49
N ILE A 65 11.88 -19.98 5.02
CA ILE A 65 11.60 -19.72 6.44
C ILE A 65 11.80 -21.02 7.23
N PRO A 66 12.57 -21.02 8.34
CA PRO A 66 12.70 -22.18 9.22
C PRO A 66 11.33 -22.69 9.70
N ASP A 67 11.15 -24.01 9.71
CA ASP A 67 9.93 -24.70 10.12
C ASP A 67 8.64 -24.28 9.39
N ASP A 68 8.77 -23.55 8.26
CA ASP A 68 7.66 -22.99 7.48
C ASP A 68 6.70 -22.12 8.33
N ARG A 69 7.23 -21.44 9.36
CA ARG A 69 6.45 -20.63 10.30
C ARG A 69 7.13 -19.30 10.64
N PHE A 70 6.32 -18.26 10.82
CA PHE A 70 6.75 -16.96 11.32
C PHE A 70 5.66 -16.35 12.20
N HIS A 71 6.01 -15.30 12.94
CA HIS A 71 5.07 -14.58 13.81
C HIS A 71 4.63 -13.27 13.14
N LEU A 72 3.35 -12.96 13.23
CA LEU A 72 2.76 -11.76 12.65
C LEU A 72 2.08 -10.96 13.76
N ARG A 73 2.40 -9.67 13.88
CA ARG A 73 1.77 -8.77 14.85
C ARG A 73 1.39 -7.43 14.23
N VAL A 74 0.30 -6.87 14.72
CA VAL A 74 -0.18 -5.53 14.40
C VAL A 74 0.04 -4.65 15.62
N VAL A 75 0.87 -3.63 15.50
CA VAL A 75 1.26 -2.77 16.63
C VAL A 75 1.03 -1.31 16.31
N THR A 76 0.56 -0.52 17.27
CA THR A 76 0.49 0.94 17.10
C THR A 76 1.88 1.58 17.19
N ILE A 77 1.98 2.86 16.83
CA ILE A 77 3.21 3.66 17.01
C ILE A 77 3.67 3.76 18.48
N ASP A 78 2.75 3.57 19.43
CA ASP A 78 3.01 3.54 20.88
C ASP A 78 3.40 2.12 21.37
N GLU A 79 3.69 1.20 20.45
CA GLU A 79 4.07 -0.20 20.71
C GLU A 79 2.96 -1.03 21.40
N VAL A 80 1.69 -0.60 21.29
CA VAL A 80 0.55 -1.39 21.76
C VAL A 80 0.24 -2.47 20.73
N ILE A 81 0.32 -3.74 21.13
CA ILE A 81 -0.08 -4.88 20.30
C ILE A 81 -1.60 -4.91 20.22
N LEU A 82 -2.14 -4.79 19.01
CA LEU A 82 -3.56 -4.85 18.73
C LEU A 82 -4.02 -6.26 18.37
N ALA A 83 -3.19 -6.99 17.63
CA ALA A 83 -3.41 -8.39 17.27
C ALA A 83 -2.07 -9.07 17.01
N GLU A 84 -2.01 -10.39 17.23
CA GLU A 84 -0.84 -11.21 16.88
C GLU A 84 -1.26 -12.66 16.60
N THR A 85 -0.47 -13.36 15.79
CA THR A 85 -0.68 -14.78 15.46
C THR A 85 0.59 -15.42 14.93
N ASP A 86 0.63 -16.76 14.96
CA ASP A 86 1.62 -17.53 14.21
C ASP A 86 1.05 -17.90 12.84
N ILE A 87 1.85 -17.72 11.80
CA ILE A 87 1.52 -18.11 10.43
C ILE A 87 2.18 -19.43 10.07
N ILE A 88 1.44 -20.28 9.38
CA ILE A 88 1.94 -21.50 8.74
C ILE A 88 1.93 -21.25 7.24
N ILE A 89 3.06 -21.46 6.58
CA ILE A 89 3.23 -21.19 5.14
C ILE A 89 2.71 -22.38 4.34
N GLU A 90 1.87 -22.12 3.34
CA GLU A 90 1.35 -23.15 2.43
C GLU A 90 1.72 -22.79 0.98
N ASN A 91 2.53 -23.63 0.33
CA ASN A 91 2.97 -23.44 -1.06
C ASN A 91 3.63 -22.06 -1.32
N ASN A 92 4.47 -21.58 -0.40
CA ASN A 92 5.11 -20.26 -0.43
C ASN A 92 4.16 -19.05 -0.36
N ALA A 93 2.88 -19.27 -0.06
CA ALA A 93 1.87 -18.24 0.14
C ALA A 93 1.29 -18.35 1.55
N TRP A 94 0.71 -17.25 2.02
CA TRP A 94 0.00 -17.21 3.29
C TRP A 94 -1.05 -16.10 3.28
N SER A 95 -2.08 -16.29 4.08
CA SER A 95 -3.04 -15.24 4.41
C SER A 95 -3.66 -15.49 5.77
N VAL A 96 -4.10 -14.42 6.42
CA VAL A 96 -4.77 -14.47 7.72
C VAL A 96 -5.74 -13.31 7.85
N GLU A 97 -6.78 -13.52 8.65
CA GLU A 97 -7.66 -12.48 9.14
C GLU A 97 -7.41 -12.29 10.64
N LEU A 98 -7.08 -11.06 11.04
CA LEU A 98 -6.77 -10.71 12.43
C LEU A 98 -7.76 -9.70 12.97
N ILE A 99 -8.50 -10.09 14.00
CA ILE A 99 -9.36 -9.19 14.78
C ILE A 99 -8.45 -8.38 15.72
N HIS A 100 -8.50 -7.05 15.64
CA HIS A 100 -7.57 -6.15 16.34
C HIS A 100 -8.22 -5.28 17.43
N GLU A 101 -9.53 -5.40 17.64
CA GLU A 101 -10.35 -4.75 18.69
C GLU A 101 -10.23 -3.21 18.81
N TYR A 102 -9.48 -2.55 17.92
CA TYR A 102 -9.26 -1.12 17.96
C TYR A 102 -10.51 -0.35 17.55
N ASP A 103 -11.03 0.44 18.48
CA ASP A 103 -12.27 1.23 18.32
C ASP A 103 -12.02 2.75 18.28
N GLY A 104 -10.75 3.17 18.22
CA GLY A 104 -10.34 4.56 18.29
C GLY A 104 -10.49 5.38 17.01
N VAL A 105 -10.06 6.64 17.10
CA VAL A 105 -9.85 7.53 15.95
C VAL A 105 -8.68 7.03 15.07
N PRO A 106 -8.55 7.47 13.81
CA PRO A 106 -7.47 7.00 12.95
C PRO A 106 -6.09 7.12 13.59
N ASN A 107 -5.37 6.00 13.62
CA ASN A 107 -4.03 5.87 14.19
C ASN A 107 -3.15 5.00 13.30
N GLU A 108 -1.86 5.32 13.25
CA GLU A 108 -0.89 4.55 12.48
C GLU A 108 -0.53 3.25 13.23
N ALA A 109 -0.51 2.15 12.50
CA ALA A 109 -0.06 0.85 12.97
C ALA A 109 0.91 0.21 11.97
N LEU A 110 1.79 -0.62 12.49
CA LEU A 110 2.70 -1.46 11.73
C LEU A 110 2.22 -2.90 11.77
N ILE A 111 2.13 -3.51 10.60
CA ILE A 111 2.01 -4.96 10.45
C ILE A 111 3.42 -5.49 10.31
N ILE A 112 3.87 -6.33 11.25
CA ILE A 112 5.25 -6.81 11.33
C ILE A 112 5.26 -8.33 11.21
N ALA A 113 6.03 -8.84 10.25
CA ALA A 113 6.36 -10.25 10.14
C ALA A 113 7.77 -10.48 10.71
N GLU A 114 7.91 -11.39 11.66
CA GLU A 114 9.17 -11.63 12.38
C GLU A 114 9.43 -13.12 12.66
N ASP A 115 10.69 -13.46 12.92
CA ASP A 115 11.07 -14.80 13.37
C ASP A 115 10.78 -15.02 14.86
N GLY A 116 11.01 -16.23 15.36
CA GLY A 116 10.79 -16.57 16.77
C GLY A 116 11.73 -15.85 17.76
N ASN A 117 12.71 -15.09 17.28
CA ASN A 117 13.62 -14.27 18.08
C ASN A 117 13.29 -12.77 17.98
N GLY A 118 12.26 -12.38 17.23
CA GLY A 118 11.87 -10.98 17.01
C GLY A 118 12.69 -10.27 15.93
N ASN A 119 13.45 -11.01 15.10
CA ASN A 119 14.08 -10.42 13.93
C ASN A 119 13.04 -10.21 12.83
N GLN A 120 12.91 -8.98 12.34
CA GLN A 120 11.91 -8.61 11.35
C GLN A 120 12.27 -9.11 9.95
N TYR A 121 11.34 -9.83 9.31
CA TYR A 121 11.38 -10.14 7.89
C TYR A 121 10.89 -8.97 7.04
N ASP A 122 9.72 -8.42 7.41
CA ASP A 122 9.03 -7.37 6.66
C ASP A 122 8.11 -6.55 7.56
N ALA A 123 7.77 -5.33 7.15
CA ALA A 123 6.74 -4.54 7.80
C ALA A 123 6.04 -3.56 6.86
N GLU A 124 4.73 -3.40 7.05
CA GLU A 124 3.88 -2.47 6.31
C GLU A 124 3.20 -1.48 7.26
N SER A 125 3.17 -0.19 6.89
CA SER A 125 2.46 0.84 7.66
C SER A 125 1.03 1.00 7.16
N VAL A 126 0.07 1.03 8.07
CA VAL A 126 -1.35 1.22 7.77
C VAL A 126 -1.98 2.22 8.71
N LEU A 127 -3.03 2.89 8.25
CA LEU A 127 -3.91 3.67 9.11
C LEU A 127 -5.08 2.79 9.55
N ILE A 128 -5.35 2.71 10.85
CA ILE A 128 -6.43 1.88 11.39
C ILE A 128 -7.36 2.75 12.23
N ALA A 129 -8.65 2.52 12.10
CA ALA A 129 -9.67 3.25 12.84
C ALA A 129 -10.93 2.41 13.03
N SER A 130 -11.80 2.83 13.94
CA SER A 130 -13.15 2.24 14.02
C SER A 130 -13.99 2.57 12.79
N MET A 131 -15.00 1.72 12.56
CA MET A 131 -16.04 1.93 11.55
C MET A 131 -16.75 3.28 11.66
N GLU A 132 -16.82 3.88 12.86
CA GLU A 132 -17.45 5.20 13.06
C GLU A 132 -16.66 6.34 12.38
N ASN A 133 -15.35 6.15 12.17
CA ASN A 133 -14.49 7.11 11.50
C ASN A 133 -14.43 6.88 9.98
N ARG A 134 -15.07 5.82 9.49
CA ARG A 134 -15.14 5.54 8.07
C ARG A 134 -15.84 6.70 7.34
N PRO A 135 -15.21 7.28 6.30
CA PRO A 135 -15.88 8.26 5.46
C PRO A 135 -17.21 7.71 4.93
N GLN A 136 -18.27 8.53 4.97
CA GLN A 136 -19.54 8.13 4.38
C GLN A 136 -19.46 8.15 2.85
N GLY A 137 -19.95 7.10 2.21
CA GLY A 137 -20.07 7.02 0.76
C GLY A 137 -19.38 5.80 0.15
N THR A 138 -19.32 5.83 -1.18
CA THR A 138 -18.60 4.87 -2.01
C THR A 138 -17.32 5.56 -2.48
N PHE A 139 -16.19 4.86 -2.39
CA PHE A 139 -14.90 5.36 -2.80
C PHE A 139 -14.23 4.35 -3.72
N GLY A 140 -13.44 4.86 -4.65
CA GLY A 140 -12.53 4.06 -5.44
C GLY A 140 -11.46 4.98 -6.01
N ILE A 141 -10.25 4.47 -6.14
CA ILE A 141 -9.14 5.19 -6.79
C ILE A 141 -8.43 4.27 -7.79
N ILE A 142 -7.88 4.87 -8.84
CA ILE A 142 -6.94 4.21 -9.76
C ILE A 142 -5.52 4.50 -9.23
N ILE A 143 -4.75 3.44 -9.02
CA ILE A 143 -3.35 3.52 -8.55
C ILE A 143 -2.39 3.40 -9.74
N SER A 144 -2.72 2.56 -10.70
CA SER A 144 -1.93 2.32 -11.91
C SER A 144 -2.84 1.99 -13.08
N PRO A 145 -2.54 2.45 -14.31
CA PRO A 145 -1.45 3.37 -14.66
C PRO A 145 -1.70 4.80 -14.15
N GLN A 146 -0.63 5.54 -13.83
CA GLN A 146 -0.73 6.93 -13.34
C GLN A 146 -1.18 7.91 -14.44
N GLU A 147 -1.60 9.11 -14.04
CA GLU A 147 -1.97 10.19 -14.96
C GLU A 147 -0.83 10.51 -15.94
N ASP A 148 -1.20 10.77 -17.19
CA ASP A 148 -0.32 10.98 -18.34
C ASP A 148 0.61 9.80 -18.68
N ALA A 149 0.38 8.61 -18.08
CA ALA A 149 1.16 7.44 -18.41
C ALA A 149 1.00 7.04 -19.88
N VAL A 150 2.12 6.67 -20.50
CA VAL A 150 2.12 6.04 -21.83
C VAL A 150 2.13 4.54 -21.64
N VAL A 151 1.02 3.90 -21.96
CA VAL A 151 0.84 2.45 -21.89
C VAL A 151 0.65 1.92 -23.30
N GLY A 152 0.91 0.63 -23.52
CA GLY A 152 0.73 0.06 -24.85
C GLY A 152 0.53 -1.44 -24.85
N GLY A 153 0.08 -1.93 -26.00
CA GLY A 153 -0.38 -3.30 -26.19
C GLY A 153 -1.88 -3.39 -26.44
N ASP A 154 -2.33 -4.63 -26.67
CA ASP A 154 -3.75 -4.93 -26.90
C ASP A 154 -4.55 -4.92 -25.57
N GLN A 155 -3.86 -5.06 -24.44
CA GLN A 155 -4.43 -4.99 -23.10
C GLN A 155 -3.52 -4.16 -22.19
N ILE A 156 -4.13 -3.47 -21.23
CA ILE A 156 -3.44 -2.75 -20.17
C ILE A 156 -3.92 -3.26 -18.81
N GLU A 157 -2.99 -3.52 -17.89
CA GLU A 157 -3.33 -3.85 -16.51
C GLU A 157 -3.64 -2.56 -15.75
N VAL A 158 -4.79 -2.52 -15.11
CA VAL A 158 -5.24 -1.40 -14.28
C VAL A 158 -5.44 -1.91 -12.86
N MET A 159 -4.92 -1.16 -11.88
CA MET A 159 -4.99 -1.49 -10.47
C MET A 159 -5.50 -0.29 -9.67
N GLY A 160 -6.26 -0.56 -8.61
CA GLY A 160 -6.75 0.48 -7.72
C GLY A 160 -7.29 -0.07 -6.41
N THR A 161 -7.95 0.79 -5.62
CA THR A 161 -8.73 0.38 -4.44
C THR A 161 -10.20 0.74 -4.58
N GLY A 162 -11.05 0.07 -3.80
CA GLY A 162 -12.48 0.33 -3.72
C GLY A 162 -13.00 0.11 -2.30
N SER A 163 -13.95 0.94 -1.89
CA SER A 163 -14.62 0.90 -0.59
C SER A 163 -16.09 1.31 -0.70
N GLY A 164 -16.95 0.71 0.12
CA GLY A 164 -18.37 1.08 0.21
C GLY A 164 -19.21 0.66 -1.00
N LEU A 165 -18.66 -0.24 -1.82
CA LEU A 165 -19.27 -0.69 -3.06
C LEU A 165 -20.49 -1.59 -2.77
N PHE A 166 -21.61 -1.26 -3.41
CA PHE A 166 -22.79 -2.12 -3.39
C PHE A 166 -22.46 -3.47 -4.04
N GLU A 167 -22.81 -4.57 -3.37
CA GLU A 167 -22.48 -5.94 -3.81
C GLU A 167 -21.00 -6.14 -4.17
N ASN A 168 -20.10 -5.37 -3.54
CA ASN A 168 -18.66 -5.40 -3.81
C ASN A 168 -18.30 -5.19 -5.29
N THR A 169 -19.14 -4.48 -6.04
CA THR A 169 -18.99 -4.34 -7.50
C THR A 169 -18.64 -2.91 -7.89
N LEU A 170 -17.67 -2.77 -8.81
CA LEU A 170 -17.29 -1.52 -9.45
C LEU A 170 -17.18 -1.72 -10.96
N PHE A 171 -17.31 -0.63 -11.71
CA PHE A 171 -17.18 -0.60 -13.15
C PHE A 171 -15.90 0.13 -13.52
N LEU A 172 -15.11 -0.45 -14.41
CA LEU A 172 -13.93 0.15 -15.02
C LEU A 172 -14.21 0.39 -16.50
N GLN A 173 -14.13 1.65 -16.92
CA GLN A 173 -14.35 2.07 -18.29
C GLN A 173 -13.07 2.65 -18.88
N LEU A 174 -12.79 2.30 -20.14
CA LEU A 174 -11.83 2.99 -20.99
C LEU A 174 -12.63 3.80 -22.01
N ALA A 175 -12.41 5.11 -22.05
CA ALA A 175 -13.10 6.02 -22.95
C ALA A 175 -12.12 6.78 -23.85
N ASN A 176 -12.59 7.16 -25.04
CA ASN A 176 -11.84 8.09 -25.90
C ASN A 176 -12.08 9.55 -25.45
N PRO A 177 -11.35 10.54 -26.01
CA PRO A 177 -11.48 11.94 -25.63
C PRO A 177 -12.85 12.58 -25.93
N ASP A 178 -13.65 11.95 -26.79
CA ASP A 178 -15.02 12.36 -27.08
C ASP A 178 -16.03 11.78 -26.05
N GLY A 179 -15.55 10.96 -25.10
CA GLY A 179 -16.35 10.32 -24.06
C GLY A 179 -17.04 9.03 -24.48
N GLU A 180 -16.76 8.52 -25.67
CA GLU A 180 -17.26 7.23 -26.14
C GLU A 180 -16.49 6.10 -25.42
N ILE A 181 -17.24 5.16 -24.85
CA ILE A 181 -16.69 4.00 -24.16
C ILE A 181 -16.13 3.02 -25.18
N ILE A 182 -14.83 2.76 -25.08
CA ILE A 182 -14.10 1.76 -25.86
C ILE A 182 -14.34 0.38 -25.24
N THR A 183 -14.11 0.27 -23.93
CA THR A 183 -14.22 -0.98 -23.16
C THR A 183 -14.83 -0.70 -21.79
N GLU A 184 -15.67 -1.60 -21.31
CA GLU A 184 -16.21 -1.59 -19.94
C GLU A 184 -16.05 -2.97 -19.30
N ILE A 185 -15.62 -2.99 -18.05
CA ILE A 185 -15.43 -4.20 -17.25
C ILE A 185 -16.18 -4.05 -15.94
N VAL A 186 -16.91 -5.10 -15.55
CA VAL A 186 -17.48 -5.22 -14.21
C VAL A 186 -16.48 -5.99 -13.34
N ILE A 187 -16.03 -5.36 -12.26
CA ILE A 187 -15.10 -5.94 -11.30
C ILE A 187 -15.88 -6.24 -10.02
N THR A 188 -15.91 -7.51 -9.62
CA THR A 188 -16.47 -7.95 -8.34
C THR A 188 -15.33 -8.28 -7.40
N LEU A 189 -15.21 -7.49 -6.33
CA LEU A 189 -14.23 -7.70 -5.27
C LEU A 189 -14.63 -8.90 -4.43
N ASP A 190 -13.73 -9.86 -4.30
CA ASP A 190 -13.86 -10.91 -3.29
C ASP A 190 -13.61 -10.27 -1.92
N ASN A 191 -14.69 -10.00 -1.19
CA ASN A 191 -14.66 -9.36 0.11
C ASN A 191 -15.62 -10.06 1.10
N PRO A 192 -15.37 -11.35 1.41
CA PRO A 192 -16.27 -12.15 2.25
C PRO A 192 -16.35 -11.66 3.70
N TYR A 193 -15.40 -10.83 4.11
CA TYR A 193 -15.26 -10.30 5.46
C TYR A 193 -15.56 -8.79 5.56
N PHE A 194 -16.11 -8.19 4.51
CA PHE A 194 -16.49 -6.77 4.48
C PHE A 194 -15.35 -5.82 4.91
N VAL A 195 -14.10 -6.16 4.59
CA VAL A 195 -12.96 -5.26 4.77
C VAL A 195 -13.25 -3.99 3.98
N ASP A 196 -13.05 -2.84 4.60
CA ASP A 196 -13.55 -1.60 4.04
C ASP A 196 -12.91 -1.24 2.69
N GLU A 197 -11.58 -1.22 2.64
CA GLU A 197 -10.81 -0.94 1.43
C GLU A 197 -10.21 -2.24 0.86
N ARG A 198 -10.44 -2.48 -0.43
CA ARG A 198 -9.90 -3.65 -1.14
C ARG A 198 -9.18 -3.22 -2.40
N VAL A 199 -8.03 -3.83 -2.65
CA VAL A 199 -7.32 -3.71 -3.93
C VAL A 199 -8.05 -4.51 -5.00
N TRP A 200 -8.10 -3.98 -6.22
CA TRP A 200 -8.54 -4.67 -7.43
C TRP A 200 -7.49 -4.55 -8.53
N VAL A 201 -7.50 -5.53 -9.44
CA VAL A 201 -6.69 -5.56 -10.66
C VAL A 201 -7.58 -6.04 -11.81
N ALA A 202 -7.47 -5.43 -12.98
CA ALA A 202 -8.18 -5.84 -14.19
C ALA A 202 -7.37 -5.54 -15.45
N ASP A 203 -7.44 -6.46 -16.42
CA ASP A 203 -6.89 -6.28 -17.76
C ASP A 203 -7.93 -5.64 -18.68
N VAL A 204 -7.65 -4.43 -19.16
CA VAL A 204 -8.53 -3.67 -20.04
C VAL A 204 -8.08 -3.81 -21.49
N ASN A 205 -8.97 -4.31 -22.36
CA ASN A 205 -8.71 -4.37 -23.80
C ASN A 205 -8.75 -2.95 -24.40
N THR A 206 -7.74 -2.61 -25.19
CA THR A 206 -7.67 -1.31 -25.88
C THR A 206 -8.47 -1.31 -27.19
N GLU A 207 -8.90 -2.48 -27.68
CA GLU A 207 -9.62 -2.67 -28.95
C GLU A 207 -8.90 -2.03 -30.15
N GLY A 208 -7.56 -1.95 -30.07
CA GLY A 208 -6.71 -1.31 -31.07
C GLY A 208 -6.76 0.22 -31.07
N HIS A 209 -7.40 0.85 -30.07
CA HIS A 209 -7.37 2.30 -29.90
C HIS A 209 -5.94 2.78 -29.60
N THR A 210 -5.56 3.90 -30.21
CA THR A 210 -4.25 4.54 -29.99
C THR A 210 -4.43 6.05 -29.86
N GLY A 211 -3.60 6.67 -29.04
CA GLY A 211 -3.69 8.09 -28.71
C GLY A 211 -4.28 8.31 -27.31
N PRO A 212 -4.73 9.54 -27.02
CA PRO A 212 -5.29 9.87 -25.71
C PRO A 212 -6.52 9.02 -25.39
N ALA A 213 -6.61 8.60 -24.13
CA ALA A 213 -7.75 7.89 -23.58
C ALA A 213 -7.91 8.24 -22.09
N GLU A 214 -9.04 7.88 -21.51
CA GLU A 214 -9.34 8.10 -20.11
C GLU A 214 -9.82 6.80 -19.48
N LEU A 215 -9.20 6.42 -18.36
CA LEU A 215 -9.73 5.40 -17.48
C LEU A 215 -10.70 6.04 -16.51
N ARG A 216 -11.85 5.42 -16.28
CA ARG A 216 -12.82 5.84 -15.27
C ARG A 216 -13.21 4.64 -14.45
N ILE A 217 -13.27 4.82 -13.14
CA ILE A 217 -13.92 3.87 -12.26
C ILE A 217 -15.17 4.49 -11.67
N GLY A 218 -16.18 3.66 -11.45
CA GLY A 218 -17.45 4.13 -10.94
C GLY A 218 -18.35 3.01 -10.49
N TYR A 219 -19.56 3.39 -10.08
CA TYR A 219 -20.65 2.46 -9.84
C TYR A 219 -21.89 2.94 -10.56
N GLN A 220 -22.81 2.02 -10.82
CA GLN A 220 -24.12 2.38 -11.33
C GLN A 220 -25.05 2.67 -10.15
N ASP A 221 -25.60 3.88 -10.11
CA ASP A 221 -26.57 4.26 -9.10
C ASP A 221 -27.86 3.45 -9.27
N ALA A 222 -28.31 2.80 -8.20
CA ALA A 222 -29.44 1.87 -8.27
C ALA A 222 -30.79 2.57 -8.49
N GLU A 223 -30.91 3.86 -8.14
CA GLU A 223 -32.15 4.62 -8.28
C GLU A 223 -32.29 5.23 -9.69
N SER A 224 -31.25 5.89 -10.17
CA SER A 224 -31.22 6.58 -11.46
C SER A 224 -30.76 5.70 -12.63
N GLY A 225 -29.94 4.69 -12.35
CA GLY A 225 -29.21 3.92 -13.37
C GLY A 225 -28.02 4.68 -13.95
N ASP A 226 -27.70 5.88 -13.44
CA ASP A 226 -26.60 6.69 -13.93
C ASP A 226 -25.25 6.13 -13.46
N PHE A 227 -24.22 6.32 -14.28
CA PHE A 227 -22.85 6.02 -13.89
C PHE A 227 -22.31 7.16 -13.02
N ILE A 228 -21.90 6.82 -11.80
CA ILE A 228 -21.27 7.75 -10.86
C ILE A 228 -19.77 7.50 -10.87
N THR A 229 -19.02 8.44 -11.45
CA THR A 229 -17.55 8.40 -11.44
C THR A 229 -17.02 8.57 -10.02
N LEU A 230 -16.13 7.66 -9.62
CA LEU A 230 -15.39 7.71 -8.37
C LEU A 230 -14.00 8.32 -8.57
N ASP A 231 -13.33 7.94 -9.66
CA ASP A 231 -12.01 8.44 -10.05
C ASP A 231 -11.81 8.33 -11.57
N GLU A 232 -10.91 9.14 -12.12
CA GLU A 232 -10.58 9.18 -13.54
C GLU A 232 -9.09 9.48 -13.77
N GLN A 233 -8.51 8.87 -14.81
CA GLN A 233 -7.10 9.02 -15.13
C GLN A 233 -6.88 9.15 -16.64
N ALA A 234 -6.34 10.30 -17.06
CA ALA A 234 -5.93 10.51 -18.44
C ALA A 234 -4.66 9.70 -18.74
N ILE A 235 -4.66 8.96 -19.85
CA ILE A 235 -3.52 8.14 -20.29
C ILE A 235 -3.30 8.28 -21.80
N MET A 236 -2.14 7.82 -22.27
CA MET A 236 -1.80 7.74 -23.68
C MET A 236 -1.62 6.28 -24.10
N LEU A 237 -2.48 5.78 -24.99
CA LEU A 237 -2.36 4.45 -25.56
C LEU A 237 -1.42 4.45 -26.77
N SER A 238 -0.50 3.48 -26.80
CA SER A 238 0.45 3.29 -27.89
C SER A 238 0.46 1.85 -28.42
N VAL A 239 0.93 1.69 -29.66
CA VAL A 239 0.96 0.40 -30.37
C VAL A 239 2.00 -0.59 -29.82
N ALA A 240 2.91 -0.15 -28.95
CA ALA A 240 3.96 -1.00 -28.38
C ALA A 240 3.91 -0.92 -26.85
N ALA A 241 3.97 -2.07 -26.17
CA ALA A 241 4.22 -2.08 -24.73
C ALA A 241 5.55 -1.34 -24.46
N GLY A 242 5.47 -0.26 -23.68
CA GLY A 242 6.61 0.57 -23.28
C GLY A 242 7.48 -0.10 -22.24
#